data_AF-A0A2V5TEH9-F1
#
_entry.id   AF-A0A2V5TEH9-F1
#
_cell.length_a   1.000
_cell.length_b   1.000
_cell.length_c   1.000
_cell.angle_alpha   90.00
_cell.angle_beta   90.00
_cell.angle_gamma   90.00
#
_symmetry.space_group_name_H-M   'P 1'
#
loop_
_entity.id
_entity.type
_entity.pdbx_description
1 polymer ?
#
loop_
_entity_poly.entity_id
_entity_poly.type
_entity_poly.pdbx_seq_one_letter_code
_entity_poly.pdbx_strand_id
1 'polypeptide(L)' 'MIMRYHHCGIPTMNDFEGAIYLPKFKMHVSDHLATPYAVQWMRFDDDCPLPDLVKTRAYA' A
#
# COMPACT_ATOMS: atom_id res chain seq x y z
N MET A 1 11.85 9.38 -24.13
CA MET A 1 11.04 9.30 -22.90
C MET A 1 11.64 8.19 -22.06
N ILE A 2 12.18 8.50 -20.87
CA ILE A 2 12.83 7.51 -20.00
C ILE A 2 11.82 7.10 -18.94
N MET A 3 11.52 5.80 -18.85
CA MET A 3 10.69 5.24 -17.79
C MET A 3 11.48 5.17 -16.49
N ARG A 4 10.86 5.58 -15.38
CA ARG A 4 11.42 5.50 -14.04
C ARG A 4 10.46 4.71 -13.16
N TYR A 5 11.02 3.86 -12.31
CA TYR A 5 10.27 3.19 -11.26
C TYR A 5 9.68 4.23 -10.30
N HIS A 6 8.41 4.06 -9.96
CA HIS A 6 7.70 4.98 -9.07
C HIS A 6 7.66 4.45 -7.64
N HIS A 7 7.08 3.27 -7.42
CA HIS A 7 6.97 2.62 -6.11
C HIS A 7 6.50 1.17 -6.25
N CYS A 8 6.55 0.41 -5.16
CA CYS A 8 6.01 -0.93 -5.04
C CYS A 8 5.07 -0.97 -3.83
N GLY A 9 3.83 -1.41 -4.07
CA GLY A 9 2.84 -1.65 -3.03
C GLY A 9 3.00 -3.05 -2.45
N ILE A 10 3.09 -3.15 -1.12
CA ILE A 10 3.19 -4.41 -0.40
C ILE A 10 2.08 -4.50 0.66
N PRO A 11 1.12 -5.43 0.51
CA PRO A 11 0.13 -5.69 1.54
C PRO A 11 0.75 -6.24 2.83
N THR A 12 0.18 -5.85 3.97
CA THR A 12 0.57 -6.31 5.31
C THR A 12 -0.66 -6.43 6.22
N MET A 13 -0.60 -7.34 7.19
CA MET A 13 -1.59 -7.43 8.27
C MET A 13 -1.18 -6.62 9.51
N ASN A 14 0.07 -6.15 9.56
CA ASN A 14 0.59 -5.40 10.69
C ASN A 14 0.24 -3.91 10.57
N ASP A 15 0.02 -3.25 11.70
CA ASP A 15 0.06 -1.80 11.75
C ASP A 15 1.48 -1.27 11.51
N PHE A 16 1.56 -0.03 11.03
CA PHE A 16 2.81 0.64 10.73
C PHE A 16 2.72 2.13 11.04
N GLU A 17 3.86 2.73 11.39
CA GLU A 17 3.96 4.15 11.71
C GLU A 17 3.67 5.02 10.49
N GLY A 18 3.04 6.17 10.71
CA GLY A 18 2.68 7.10 9.64
C GLY A 18 1.54 6.62 8.73
N ALA A 19 0.75 5.65 9.19
CA ALA A 19 -0.40 5.13 8.45
C ALA A 19 -1.43 6.23 8.10
N ILE A 20 -1.69 6.38 6.81
CA ILE A 20 -2.70 7.29 6.27
C ILE A 20 -3.92 6.46 5.89
N TYR A 21 -5.06 6.73 6.53
CA TYR A 21 -6.30 6.03 6.21
C TYR A 21 -6.95 6.61 4.94
N LEU A 22 -7.37 5.74 4.04
CA LEU A 22 -8.07 6.07 2.81
C LEU A 22 -9.51 5.52 2.87
N PRO A 23 -10.49 6.31 3.37
CA PRO A 23 -11.83 5.82 3.69
C PRO A 23 -12.57 5.16 2.52
N LYS A 24 -12.34 5.67 1.30
CA LYS A 24 -12.96 5.12 0.08
C LYS A 24 -12.58 3.67 -0.17
N PHE A 25 -11.36 3.30 0.18
CA PHE A 25 -10.80 1.98 -0.06
C PHE A 25 -10.75 1.12 1.20
N LYS A 26 -11.07 1.70 2.36
CA LYS A 26 -10.98 1.03 3.67
C LYS A 26 -9.61 0.37 3.87
N MET A 27 -8.58 1.19 3.74
CA MET A 27 -7.20 0.75 3.87
C MET A 27 -6.33 1.86 4.45
N HIS A 28 -5.26 1.45 5.11
CA HIS A 28 -4.18 2.29 5.57
C HIS A 28 -2.99 2.13 4.62
N VAL A 29 -2.34 3.24 4.27
CA VAL A 29 -1.12 3.23 3.44
C VAL A 29 0.01 4.02 4.08
N SER A 30 1.25 3.61 3.83
CA SER A 30 2.42 4.45 4.14
C SER A 30 2.72 5.40 2.97
N ASP A 31 3.43 6.50 3.25
CA ASP A 31 4.03 7.31 2.20
C ASP A 31 5.23 6.54 1.59
N HIS A 32 5.21 6.30 0.28
CA HIS A 32 6.31 5.62 -0.40
C HIS A 32 7.56 6.48 -0.44
N LEU A 33 7.43 7.81 -0.48
CA LEU A 33 8.56 8.75 -0.51
C LEU A 33 9.31 8.82 0.82
N ALA A 34 8.69 8.37 1.92
CA ALA A 34 9.31 8.30 3.23
C ALA A 34 10.33 7.14 3.37
N THR A 35 10.50 6.32 2.33
CA THR A 35 11.39 5.15 2.35
C THR A 35 12.46 5.24 1.26
N PRO A 36 13.67 4.69 1.47
CA PRO A 36 14.76 4.75 0.48
C PRO A 36 14.49 3.94 -0.80
N TYR A 37 13.45 3.10 -0.83
CA TYR A 37 13.16 2.17 -1.93
C TYR A 37 11.77 2.37 -2.56
N ALA A 38 11.09 3.46 -2.21
CA ALA A 38 9.71 3.74 -2.63
C ALA A 38 8.76 2.55 -2.36
N VAL A 39 8.81 1.99 -1.15
CA VAL A 39 7.88 0.95 -0.71
C VAL A 39 6.67 1.61 -0.06
N GLN A 40 5.47 1.22 -0.52
CA GLN A 40 4.22 1.55 0.14
C GLN A 40 3.67 0.33 0.86
N TRP A 41 3.62 0.37 2.18
CA TRP A 41 2.90 -0.61 2.99
C TRP A 41 1.41 -0.33 2.91
N MET A 42 0.61 -1.40 2.83
CA MET A 42 -0.84 -1.31 2.71
C MET A 42 -1.51 -2.31 3.64
N ARG A 43 -2.34 -1.84 4.57
CA ARG A 43 -3.20 -2.70 5.41
C ARG A 43 -4.65 -2.45 5.04
N PHE A 44 -5.38 -3.51 4.70
CA PHE A 44 -6.78 -3.43 4.34
C PHE A 44 -7.64 -3.77 5.55
N ASP A 45 -8.78 -3.11 5.70
CA ASP A 45 -9.77 -3.49 6.70
C ASP A 45 -10.50 -4.76 6.25
N ASP A 46 -11.08 -5.48 7.21
CA ASP A 46 -11.74 -6.78 6.97
C ASP A 46 -12.89 -6.69 5.95
N ASP A 47 -13.55 -5.54 5.88
CA ASP A 47 -14.68 -5.27 4.97
C ASP A 47 -14.28 -4.39 3.76
N CYS A 48 -12.99 -4.37 3.42
CA CYS A 48 -12.46 -3.72 2.23
C CYS A 48 -13.03 -4.39 0.95
N PRO A 49 -13.61 -3.59 0.02
CA PRO A 49 -14.29 -4.13 -1.17
C PRO A 49 -13.33 -4.55 -2.30
N LEU A 50 -12.02 -4.33 -2.13
CA LEU A 50 -11.04 -4.64 -3.17
C LEU A 50 -10.85 -6.18 -3.30
N PRO A 51 -10.51 -6.67 -4.51
CA PRO A 51 -10.28 -8.09 -4.74
C PRO A 51 -9.15 -8.64 -3.86
N ASP A 52 -9.28 -9.90 -3.45
CA ASP A 52 -8.28 -10.57 -2.61
C ASP A 52 -6.88 -10.57 -3.22
N LEU A 53 -6.78 -10.60 -4.56
CA LEU A 53 -5.49 -10.52 -5.24
C LEU A 53 -4.74 -9.22 -4.94
N VAL A 54 -5.46 -8.08 -4.89
CA VAL A 54 -4.88 -6.77 -4.53
C VAL A 54 -4.46 -6.76 -3.07
N LYS A 55 -5.25 -7.39 -2.20
CA LYS A 55 -5.01 -7.42 -0.75
C LYS A 55 -3.89 -8.39 -0.32
N THR A 56 -3.42 -9.26 -1.21
CA THR A 56 -2.52 -10.39 -0.83
C THR A 56 -1.24 -10.49 -1.67
N ARG A 57 -1.06 -9.66 -2.69
CA ARG A 57 0.12 -9.68 -3.57
C ARG A 57 0.78 -8.31 -3.66
N ALA A 58 2.11 -8.33 -3.68
CA ALA A 58 2.90 -7.14 -3.98
C ALA A 58 2.82 -6.81 -5.48
N TYR A 59 2.89 -5.52 -5.80
CA TYR A 59 2.84 -5.02 -7.18
C TYR A 59 3.68 -3.75 -7.34
N ALA A 60 4.24 -3.54 -8.53
CA ALA A 60 5.12 -2.42 -8.87
C ALA A 60 4.72 -1.81 -10.22
#